data_AF-A0A1I5GF26-F1
#
_entry.id   AF-A0A1I5GF26-F1
#
_cell.length_a   1.000
_cell.length_b   1.000
_cell.length_c   1.000
_cell.angle_alpha   90.00
_cell.angle_beta   90.00
_cell.angle_gamma   90.00
#
_symmetry.space_group_name_H-M   'P 1'
#
loop_
_entity.id
_entity.type
_entity.pdbx_description
1 polymer ?
#
loop_
_entity_poly.entity_id
_entity_poly.type
_entity_poly.pdbx_seq_one_letter_code
_entity_poly.pdbx_strand_id
1 'polypeptide(L)' 'MVYAVVGGDVRPEHDNASMQVLADSEQRCRLLWTRDVLPDDLAAPMSKTMPAGMAVIKRALDHLRDPPPGSRG' A
#
# COMPACT_ATOMS: atom_id res chain seq x y z
N MET A 1 2.74 -6.63 -6.70
CA MET A 1 3.59 -7.29 -5.66
C MET A 1 2.71 -8.08 -4.73
N VAL A 2 3.21 -9.19 -4.17
CA VAL A 2 2.54 -10.00 -3.14
C VAL A 2 3.48 -10.15 -1.94
N TYR A 3 2.98 -10.02 -0.69
CA TYR A 3 3.79 -10.12 0.53
C TYR A 3 2.97 -10.56 1.77
N ALA A 4 3.66 -10.95 2.86
CA ALA A 4 3.11 -11.40 4.14
C ALA A 4 3.93 -10.85 5.33
N VAL A 5 3.29 -10.57 6.47
CA VAL A 5 3.96 -10.21 7.74
C VAL A 5 4.03 -11.43 8.65
N VAL A 6 5.25 -11.82 9.04
CA VAL A 6 5.50 -12.97 9.94
C VAL A 6 6.22 -12.46 11.19
N GLY A 7 5.58 -12.58 12.37
CA GLY A 7 6.12 -12.18 13.68
C GLY A 7 5.76 -10.77 14.17
N GLY A 8 5.78 -10.56 15.50
CA GLY A 8 5.34 -9.35 16.21
C GLY A 8 4.30 -9.64 17.33
N ASP A 9 3.73 -8.59 17.95
CA ASP A 9 2.56 -8.71 18.84
C ASP A 9 1.27 -9.06 18.07
N VAL A 10 1.29 -8.90 16.75
CA VAL A 10 0.28 -9.38 15.83
C VAL A 10 0.80 -10.64 15.15
N ARG A 11 0.15 -11.77 15.39
CA ARG A 11 0.52 -13.08 14.83
C ARG A 11 -0.61 -13.60 13.95
N PRO A 12 -0.68 -13.16 12.68
CA PRO A 12 -1.68 -13.70 11.77
C PRO A 12 -1.33 -15.15 11.44
N GLU A 13 -2.35 -16.01 11.42
CA GLU A 13 -2.24 -17.39 10.94
C GLU A 13 -2.05 -17.42 9.42
N HIS A 14 -2.62 -16.43 8.75
CA HIS A 14 -2.46 -16.19 7.32
C HIS A 14 -2.44 -14.69 7.08
N ASP A 15 -1.52 -14.23 6.24
CA ASP A 15 -1.45 -12.84 5.80
C ASP A 15 -0.97 -12.79 4.36
N ASN A 16 -1.89 -12.50 3.45
CA ASN A 16 -1.61 -12.38 2.03
C ASN A 16 -2.04 -11.01 1.54
N ALA A 17 -1.07 -10.15 1.27
CA ALA A 17 -1.30 -8.82 0.74
C ALA A 17 -0.84 -8.72 -0.71
N SER A 18 -1.63 -8.07 -1.56
CA SER A 18 -1.27 -7.78 -2.94
C SER A 18 -1.53 -6.32 -3.30
N MET A 19 -0.63 -5.76 -4.10
CA MET A 19 -0.74 -4.40 -4.65
C MET A 19 -0.68 -4.43 -6.17
N GLN A 20 -1.63 -3.75 -6.80
CA GLN A 20 -1.79 -3.63 -8.25
C GLN A 20 -1.88 -2.15 -8.63
N VAL A 21 -1.20 -1.78 -9.71
CA VAL A 21 -1.28 -0.43 -10.30
C VAL A 21 -2.08 -0.54 -11.59
N LEU A 22 -3.17 0.21 -11.68
CA LEU A 22 -4.04 0.30 -12.85
C LEU A 22 -3.81 1.66 -13.51
N ALA A 23 -3.61 1.68 -14.83
CA ALA A 23 -3.53 2.93 -15.58
C ALA A 23 -4.88 3.66 -15.52
N ASP A 24 -4.86 4.96 -15.23
CA ASP A 24 -6.06 5.83 -15.19
C ASP A 24 -5.98 6.93 -16.28
N SER A 25 -4.79 7.52 -16.46
CA SER A 25 -4.44 8.35 -17.62
C SER A 25 -2.92 8.39 -17.79
N GLU A 26 -2.40 9.12 -18.80
CA GLU A 26 -0.95 9.17 -19.09
C GLU A 26 -0.06 9.52 -17.89
N GLN A 27 -0.59 10.27 -16.92
CA GLN A 27 0.15 10.73 -15.72
C GLN A 27 -0.57 10.36 -14.41
N ARG A 28 -1.55 9.45 -14.46
CA ARG A 28 -2.31 9.03 -13.29
C ARG A 28 -2.48 7.52 -13.28
N CYS A 29 -2.47 6.98 -12.08
CA CYS A 29 -2.78 5.58 -11.84
C CYS A 29 -3.70 5.43 -10.64
N ARG A 30 -4.35 4.29 -10.57
CA ARG A 30 -5.11 3.83 -9.41
C ARG A 30 -4.34 2.68 -8.77
N LEU A 31 -4.00 2.83 -7.50
CA LEU A 31 -3.38 1.76 -6.73
C LEU A 31 -4.48 0.98 -5.98
N LEU A 32 -4.60 -0.31 -6.26
CA LEU A 32 -5.44 -1.23 -5.52
C LEU A 32 -4.56 -2.04 -4.57
N TRP A 33 -4.87 -2.01 -3.28
CA TRP A 33 -4.20 -2.79 -2.25
C TRP A 33 -5.23 -3.66 -1.55
N THR A 34 -5.10 -4.98 -1.74
CA THR A 34 -5.94 -6.00 -1.10
C THR A 34 -5.11 -6.77 -0.08
N ARG A 35 -5.75 -7.17 1.01
CA ARG A 35 -5.11 -7.96 2.06
C ARG A 35 -6.13 -8.96 2.61
N ASP A 36 -5.73 -10.22 2.59
CA ASP A 36 -6.46 -11.34 3.17
C ASP A 36 -5.71 -11.78 4.43
N VAL A 37 -6.40 -11.81 5.56
CA VAL A 37 -5.79 -12.07 6.87
C VAL A 37 -6.66 -12.99 7.70
N LEU A 38 -6.02 -13.89 8.43
CA LEU A 38 -6.64 -14.71 9.47
C LEU A 38 -5.87 -14.56 10.79
N PRO A 39 -6.54 -14.62 11.95
CA PRO A 39 -7.99 -14.72 12.13
C PRO A 39 -8.78 -13.45 11.74
N ASP A 40 -10.10 -13.57 11.54
CA ASP A 40 -10.99 -12.49 11.04
C ASP A 40 -10.97 -11.23 11.94
N ASP A 41 -10.71 -11.41 13.23
CA ASP A 41 -10.58 -10.30 14.18
C ASP A 41 -9.40 -9.36 13.88
N LEU A 42 -8.41 -9.80 13.08
CA LEU A 42 -7.32 -8.97 12.58
C LEU A 42 -7.72 -8.10 11.39
N ALA A 43 -8.81 -8.42 10.67
CA ALA A 43 -9.24 -7.66 9.49
C ALA A 43 -9.61 -6.22 9.85
N ALA A 44 -10.37 -6.02 10.93
CA ALA A 44 -10.79 -4.71 11.40
C ALA A 44 -9.63 -3.79 11.81
N PRO A 45 -8.68 -4.19 12.69
CA PRO A 45 -7.54 -3.36 13.04
C PRO A 45 -6.60 -3.12 11.86
N MET A 46 -6.36 -4.11 10.98
CA MET A 46 -5.56 -3.90 9.77
C MET A 46 -6.20 -2.89 8.83
N SER A 47 -7.51 -3.02 8.56
CA SER A 47 -8.27 -2.10 7.71
C SER A 47 -8.17 -0.65 8.19
N LYS A 48 -8.13 -0.39 9.51
CA LYS A 48 -7.95 0.95 10.08
C LYS A 48 -6.59 1.58 9.75
N THR A 49 -5.56 0.77 9.55
CA THR A 49 -4.18 1.25 9.26
C THR A 49 -3.91 1.42 7.77
N MET A 50 -4.60 0.67 6.91
CA MET A 50 -4.41 0.70 5.45
C MET A 50 -4.59 2.10 4.84
N PRO A 51 -5.57 2.95 5.23
CA PRO A 51 -5.68 4.32 4.73
C PRO A 51 -4.45 5.18 4.99
N ALA A 52 -3.82 5.03 6.16
CA ALA A 52 -2.60 5.77 6.50
C ALA A 52 -1.43 5.35 5.59
N GLY A 53 -1.29 4.04 5.35
CA GLY A 53 -0.31 3.51 4.40
C GLY A 53 -0.56 4.01 2.97
N MET A 54 -1.81 3.99 2.50
CA MET A 54 -2.20 4.52 1.20
C MET A 54 -1.86 6.02 1.06
N ALA A 55 -2.05 6.81 2.11
CA ALA A 55 -1.70 8.23 2.10
C ALA A 55 -0.18 8.46 1.98
N VAL A 56 0.64 7.63 2.65
CA VAL A 56 2.10 7.67 2.51
C VAL A 56 2.52 7.32 1.08
N ILE A 57 1.99 6.23 0.52
CA ILE A 57 2.30 5.79 -0.84
C ILE A 57 1.93 6.88 -1.85
N LYS A 58 0.74 7.48 -1.71
CA LYS A 58 0.30 8.58 -2.58
C LYS A 58 1.29 9.75 -2.54
N ARG A 59 1.69 10.21 -1.35
CA ARG A 59 2.67 11.32 -1.22
C ARG A 59 4.00 10.99 -1.88
N ALA A 60 4.51 9.76 -1.67
CA ALA A 60 5.76 9.33 -2.28
C ALA A 60 5.66 9.33 -3.82
N LEU A 61 4.57 8.83 -4.39
CA LEU A 61 4.34 8.84 -5.84
C LEU A 61 4.16 10.26 -6.39
N ASP A 62 3.45 11.14 -5.67
CA ASP A 62 3.30 12.54 -6.06
C ASP A 62 4.65 13.28 -6.04
N HIS A 63 5.52 13.01 -5.06
CA HIS A 63 6.88 13.58 -5.03
C HIS A 63 7.75 13.11 -6.21
N LEU A 64 7.60 11.85 -6.66
CA LEU A 64 8.30 11.35 -7.83
C LEU A 64 7.80 11.99 -9.14
N ARG A 65 6.51 12.37 -9.20
CA ARG A 65 5.94 13.12 -10.33
C ARG A 65 6.50 14.54 -10.39
N ASP A 66 6.61 15.20 -9.24
CA ASP A 66 7.03 16.59 -9.12
C ASP A 66 8.42 16.68 -8.47
N PRO A 67 9.51 16.22 -9.16
CA PRO A 67 10.85 16.27 -8.59
C PRO A 67 11.26 17.72 -8.33
N PRO A 68 12.12 17.96 -7.31
CA PRO A 68 12.55 19.32 -6.97
C PRO A 68 13.18 20.01 -8.19
N PRO A 69 12.92 21.32 -8.38
CA PRO A 69 13.51 22.07 -9.49
C PRO A 69 15.04 22.00 -9.41
N GLY A 70 15.66 21.30 -10.38
CA GLY A 70 17.12 21.12 -10.47
C GLY A 70 17.60 19.71 -10.77
N SER A 71 16.74 18.68 -10.80
CA SER A 71 17.17 17.29 -11.05
C SER A 71 17.12 16.83 -12.52
N ARG A 72 16.89 17.75 -13.48
CA ARG A 72 17.01 17.49 -14.92
C ARG A 72 18.34 18.07 -15.40
N GLY A 73 19.42 17.33 -15.17
CA GLY A 73 20.74 17.55 -15.76
C GLY A 73 20.99 16.56 -16.89
#